data_AF-A0A1M4PMI5-F1
#
_entry.id   AF-A0A1M4PMI5-F1
#
_cell.length_a   1.000
_cell.length_b   1.000
_cell.length_c   1.000
_cell.angle_alpha   90.00
_cell.angle_beta   90.00
_cell.angle_gamma   90.00
#
_symmetry.space_group_name_H-M   'P 1'
#
loop_
_entity.id
_entity.type
_entity.pdbx_description
1 polymer ?
#
loop_
_entity_poly.entity_id
_entity_poly.type
_entity_poly.pdbx_seq_one_letter_code
_entity_poly.pdbx_strand_id
1 'polypeptide(L)'
;MQKIVPIKCPKCNNKDSFYRYGKDRDGYQKYLCRKCNHQFAPDRPTSKKVPKYPRCPVCGKATFLHHDYEYYSNYRCCDKKCNHSVFVPKPNNILPASMSKLVGKNDFKRMRYPVHIIVTALSMFYLGKNSFRNIALILRVAHNVKVSHTTISNWCKKFAPFFNNLSLELMPMLDFNSDEWHADETVVKINGQKYYIWFIIDSETRFVLGFHLSPYRDSSQAFALLNSVKDLGTVNAIVSDRYSAYKVPVKSVLGSSVKHIRVESFKDDVSNNLIESFHHQFKAWYKTKQGFNSFESANNLISMFIFFYNFVRPHSSLNGLTPAQVAGLNLTEREKKKYLLVA
;
A
#
# COMPACT_ATOMS: atom_id res chain seq x y z
N MET A 1 18.32 34.44 30.90
CA MET A 1 17.88 35.67 30.20
C MET A 1 16.37 35.62 30.02
N GLN A 2 15.60 36.40 30.78
CA GLN A 2 14.15 36.50 30.59
C GLN A 2 13.89 37.25 29.28
N LYS A 3 13.17 36.64 28.33
CA LYS A 3 12.70 37.33 27.11
C LYS A 3 11.75 38.47 27.56
N ILE A 4 12.22 39.72 27.49
CA ILE A 4 11.35 40.89 27.64
C ILE A 4 10.56 41.01 26.34
N VAL A 5 9.38 40.38 26.28
CA VAL A 5 8.44 40.57 25.18
C VAL A 5 7.77 41.94 25.38
N PRO A 6 7.82 42.86 24.40
CA PRO A 6 7.15 44.16 24.53
C PRO A 6 5.63 43.93 24.60
N ILE A 7 5.04 44.25 25.76
CA ILE A 7 3.61 44.05 26.04
C ILE A 7 2.80 45.07 25.25
N LYS A 8 1.82 44.62 24.47
CA LYS A 8 0.90 45.48 23.71
C LYS A 8 -0.54 45.06 24.00
N CYS A 9 -1.42 46.03 24.27
CA CYS A 9 -2.83 45.75 24.49
C CYS A 9 -3.49 45.27 23.18
N PRO A 10 -4.13 44.08 23.16
CA PRO A 10 -4.79 43.58 21.95
C PRO A 10 -6.06 44.34 21.58
N LYS A 11 -6.67 45.08 22.53
CA LYS A 11 -7.92 45.82 22.30
C LYS A 11 -7.72 47.22 21.73
N CYS A 12 -6.74 47.98 22.23
CA CYS A 12 -6.52 49.38 21.86
C CYS A 12 -5.11 49.68 21.35
N ASN A 13 -4.29 48.65 21.12
CA ASN A 13 -2.91 48.76 20.64
C ASN A 13 -1.95 49.61 21.49
N ASN A 14 -2.37 50.01 22.69
CA ASN A 14 -1.52 50.72 23.66
C ASN A 14 -0.27 49.90 24.00
N LYS A 15 0.89 50.55 24.14
CA LYS A 15 2.20 49.94 24.42
C LYS A 15 2.78 50.30 25.78
N ASP A 16 2.14 51.22 26.50
CA ASP A 16 2.61 51.74 27.78
C ASP A 16 1.49 51.69 28.84
N SER A 17 1.81 51.91 30.12
CA SER A 17 0.79 51.99 31.19
C SER A 17 -0.04 50.70 31.39
N PHE A 18 0.64 49.61 31.73
CA PHE A 18 0.01 48.35 32.13
C PHE A 18 0.11 48.12 33.63
N TYR A 19 -0.95 47.56 34.23
CA TYR A 19 -0.94 47.12 35.62
C TYR A 19 -0.97 45.61 35.71
N ARG A 20 -0.09 45.04 36.53
CA ARG A 20 0.02 43.59 36.75
C ARG A 20 -1.20 43.12 37.57
N TYR A 21 -2.14 42.43 36.91
CA TYR A 21 -3.46 42.11 37.46
C TYR A 21 -3.57 40.62 37.84
N GLY A 22 -2.67 40.15 38.70
CA GLY A 22 -2.64 38.74 39.14
C GLY A 22 -2.42 37.74 38.01
N LYS A 23 -2.67 36.45 38.28
CA LYS A 23 -2.57 35.38 37.28
C LYS A 23 -3.96 34.92 36.84
N ASP A 24 -4.07 34.36 35.63
CA ASP A 24 -5.28 33.65 35.22
C ASP A 24 -5.39 32.28 35.88
N ARG A 25 -6.45 31.52 35.55
CA ARG A 25 -6.70 30.18 36.11
C ARG A 25 -5.60 29.16 35.76
N ASP A 26 -4.87 29.40 34.67
CA ASP A 26 -3.83 28.51 34.16
C ASP A 26 -2.43 28.98 34.63
N GLY A 27 -2.37 30.03 35.46
CA GLY A 27 -1.13 30.55 36.06
C GLY A 27 -0.39 31.59 35.22
N TYR A 28 -0.93 32.02 34.07
CA TYR A 28 -0.31 33.03 33.21
C TYR A 28 -0.54 34.44 33.75
N GLN A 29 0.48 35.30 33.61
CA GLN A 29 0.43 36.66 34.12
C GLN A 29 -0.58 37.51 33.33
N LYS A 30 -1.59 38.06 34.02
CA LYS A 30 -2.52 39.02 33.43
C LYS A 30 -2.01 40.45 33.58
N TYR A 31 -2.32 41.27 32.59
CA TYR A 31 -2.11 42.71 32.57
C TYR A 31 -3.44 43.42 32.31
N LEU A 32 -3.69 44.49 33.06
CA LEU A 32 -4.79 45.43 32.84
C LEU A 32 -4.25 46.64 32.10
N CYS A 33 -4.79 46.94 30.93
CA CYS A 33 -4.47 48.16 30.20
C CYS A 33 -5.15 49.37 30.86
N ARG A 34 -4.38 50.35 31.36
CA ARG A 34 -4.95 51.53 32.02
C ARG A 34 -5.71 52.48 31.09
N LYS A 35 -5.47 52.40 29.76
CA LYS A 35 -6.19 53.22 28.77
C LYS A 35 -7.59 52.71 28.43
N CYS A 36 -7.82 51.40 28.43
CA CYS A 36 -9.10 50.80 27.98
C CYS A 36 -9.70 49.80 28.97
N ASN A 37 -9.08 49.65 30.14
CA ASN A 37 -9.43 48.69 31.20
C ASN A 37 -9.55 47.23 30.75
N HIS A 38 -8.94 46.88 29.61
CA HIS A 38 -8.94 45.51 29.11
C HIS A 38 -7.89 44.66 29.83
N GLN A 39 -8.30 43.50 30.32
CA GLN A 39 -7.42 42.49 30.91
C GLN A 39 -7.02 41.47 29.85
N PHE A 40 -5.73 41.16 29.75
CA PHE A 40 -5.20 40.15 28.82
C PHE A 40 -3.96 39.47 29.41
N ALA A 41 -3.65 38.26 28.95
CA ALA A 41 -2.46 37.51 29.34
C ALA A 41 -1.61 37.27 28.08
N PRO A 42 -0.51 38.02 27.87
CA PRO A 42 0.28 37.96 26.63
C PRO A 42 1.01 36.62 26.47
N ASP A 43 1.41 36.00 27.58
CA ASP A 43 2.13 34.73 27.58
C ASP A 43 1.20 33.50 27.54
N ARG A 44 -0.13 33.71 27.57
CA ARG A 44 -1.07 32.61 27.45
C ARG A 44 -1.02 32.08 26.02
N PRO A 45 -0.63 30.80 25.80
CA PRO A 45 -0.62 30.24 24.46
C PRO A 45 -2.05 30.28 23.91
N THR A 46 -2.22 30.92 22.74
CA THR A 46 -3.50 30.85 22.02
C THR A 46 -3.75 29.41 21.66
N SER A 47 -4.72 28.74 22.29
CA SER A 47 -5.17 27.44 21.81
C SER A 47 -5.81 27.65 20.44
N LYS A 48 -5.06 27.36 19.37
CA LYS A 48 -5.67 27.21 18.05
C LYS A 48 -6.66 26.06 18.19
N LYS A 49 -7.96 26.37 18.31
CA LYS A 49 -9.01 25.35 18.29
C LYS A 49 -8.85 24.59 16.98
N VAL A 50 -8.41 23.34 17.06
CA VAL A 50 -8.35 22.46 15.90
C VAL A 50 -9.78 22.32 15.38
N PRO A 51 -10.06 22.65 14.11
CA PRO A 51 -11.40 22.51 13.56
C PRO A 51 -11.89 21.07 13.74
N LYS A 52 -13.14 20.90 14.19
CA LYS A 52 -13.73 19.57 14.40
C LYS A 52 -13.80 18.74 13.12
N TYR A 53 -13.93 19.41 11.97
CA TYR A 53 -14.08 18.81 10.64
C TYR A 53 -13.07 19.43 9.67
N PRO A 54 -12.67 18.70 8.61
CA PRO A 54 -11.77 19.23 7.59
C PRO A 54 -12.34 20.49 6.91
N ARG A 55 -11.48 21.28 6.26
CA ARG A 55 -11.93 22.35 5.37
C ARG A 55 -12.20 21.79 3.98
N CYS A 56 -13.08 22.43 3.23
CA CYS A 56 -13.33 22.08 1.84
C CYS A 56 -12.04 22.34 1.02
N PRO A 57 -11.49 21.34 0.31
CA PRO A 57 -10.27 21.52 -0.47
C PRO A 57 -10.48 22.43 -1.70
N VAL A 58 -11.73 22.62 -2.14
CA VAL A 58 -12.05 23.43 -3.32
C VAL A 58 -12.20 24.92 -2.99
N CYS A 59 -12.93 25.25 -1.92
CA CYS A 59 -13.24 26.65 -1.59
C CYS A 59 -12.78 27.10 -0.19
N GLY A 60 -12.11 26.25 0.58
CA GLY A 60 -11.60 26.56 1.92
C GLY A 60 -12.67 26.74 3.01
N LYS A 61 -13.96 26.70 2.66
CA LYS A 61 -15.07 26.86 3.62
C LYS A 61 -15.20 25.66 4.56
N ALA A 62 -15.93 25.87 5.65
CA ALA A 62 -16.22 24.80 6.60
C ALA A 62 -17.04 23.67 5.94
N THR A 63 -16.85 22.45 6.42
CA THR A 63 -17.68 21.30 6.08
C THR A 63 -18.48 20.84 7.29
N PHE A 64 -19.51 20.04 7.06
CA PHE A 64 -20.25 19.30 8.09
C PHE A 64 -20.22 17.80 7.79
N LEU A 65 -20.37 16.96 8.83
CA LEU A 65 -20.50 15.51 8.65
C LEU A 65 -21.82 15.20 7.96
N HIS A 66 -21.76 14.64 6.76
CA HIS A 66 -22.93 14.26 5.97
C HIS A 66 -23.32 12.80 6.22
N HIS A 67 -22.35 11.89 6.15
CA HIS A 67 -22.52 10.49 6.51
C HIS A 67 -21.26 9.96 7.19
N ASP A 68 -21.47 9.04 8.14
CA ASP A 68 -20.38 8.35 8.82
C ASP A 68 -20.46 6.85 8.55
N TYR A 69 -19.58 6.36 7.68
CA TYR A 69 -19.51 4.95 7.31
C TYR A 69 -18.43 4.23 8.11
N GLU A 70 -18.39 2.91 8.00
CA GLU A 70 -17.41 2.07 8.70
C GLU A 70 -15.96 2.45 8.32
N TYR A 71 -15.64 2.56 7.03
CA TYR A 71 -14.25 2.78 6.57
C TYR A 71 -13.90 4.24 6.30
N TYR A 72 -14.87 5.15 6.26
CA TYR A 72 -14.65 6.55 5.95
C TYR A 72 -15.80 7.44 6.46
N SER A 73 -15.50 8.72 6.67
CA SER A 73 -16.49 9.76 6.91
C SER A 73 -16.63 10.65 5.67
N ASN A 74 -17.87 10.92 5.26
CA ASN A 74 -18.17 11.88 4.18
C ASN A 74 -18.57 13.22 4.79
N TYR A 75 -17.77 14.24 4.54
CA TYR A 75 -18.06 15.62 4.90
C TYR A 75 -18.51 16.40 3.67
N ARG A 76 -19.53 17.25 3.83
CA ARG A 76 -20.05 18.08 2.74
C ARG A 76 -19.76 19.55 3.01
N CYS A 77 -19.36 20.27 1.97
CA CYS A 77 -19.11 21.71 2.04
C CYS A 77 -20.40 22.46 2.43
N CYS A 78 -20.31 23.39 3.40
CA CYS A 78 -21.45 24.20 3.83
C CYS A 78 -21.92 25.19 2.75
N ASP A 79 -21.06 25.53 1.78
CA ASP A 79 -21.43 26.37 0.65
C ASP A 79 -22.16 25.56 -0.42
N LYS A 80 -23.45 25.84 -0.60
CA LYS A 80 -24.31 25.22 -1.61
C LYS A 80 -23.83 25.44 -3.04
N LYS A 81 -23.10 26.54 -3.31
CA LYS A 81 -22.51 26.77 -4.64
C LYS A 81 -21.34 25.83 -4.91
N CYS A 82 -20.59 25.47 -3.87
CA CYS A 82 -19.47 24.53 -3.98
C CYS A 82 -19.96 23.08 -3.93
N ASN A 83 -20.79 22.74 -2.93
CA ASN A 83 -21.41 21.43 -2.74
C ASN A 83 -20.45 20.22 -2.75
N HIS A 84 -19.14 20.46 -2.58
CA HIS A 84 -18.11 19.43 -2.67
C HIS A 84 -18.16 18.46 -1.48
N SER A 85 -17.93 17.17 -1.75
CA SER A 85 -17.81 16.11 -0.74
C SER A 85 -16.35 15.72 -0.51
N VAL A 86 -15.97 15.67 0.76
CA VAL A 86 -14.64 15.27 1.24
C VAL A 86 -14.78 13.91 1.92
N PHE A 87 -14.05 12.92 1.44
CA PHE A 87 -14.06 11.56 1.98
C PHE A 87 -12.79 11.35 2.79
N VAL A 88 -12.93 11.16 4.10
CA VAL A 88 -11.78 10.96 5.02
C VAL A 88 -11.77 9.50 5.47
N PRO A 89 -10.71 8.73 5.19
CA PRO A 89 -10.63 7.34 5.60
C PRO A 89 -10.52 7.22 7.12
N LYS A 90 -10.97 6.11 7.68
CA LYS A 90 -10.83 5.73 9.09
C LYS A 90 -9.81 4.60 9.19
N PRO A 91 -8.50 4.89 9.34
CA PRO A 91 -7.45 3.88 9.24
C PRO A 91 -7.63 2.71 10.22
N ASN A 92 -8.11 3.00 11.43
CA ASN A 92 -8.34 1.98 12.47
C ASN A 92 -9.40 0.94 12.09
N ASN A 93 -10.27 1.25 11.12
CA ASN A 93 -11.32 0.36 10.66
C ASN A 93 -10.95 -0.37 9.36
N ILE A 94 -9.85 0.02 8.71
CA ILE A 94 -9.37 -0.63 7.49
C ILE A 94 -8.54 -1.86 7.90
N LEU A 95 -9.01 -3.04 7.51
CA LEU A 95 -8.28 -4.28 7.74
C LEU A 95 -6.94 -4.26 6.98
N PRO A 96 -5.85 -4.78 7.58
CA PRO A 96 -4.58 -4.88 6.89
C PRO A 96 -4.68 -5.84 5.70
N ALA A 97 -3.98 -5.53 4.62
CA ALA A 97 -4.00 -6.36 3.43
C ALA A 97 -3.46 -7.78 3.72
N SER A 98 -3.98 -8.81 3.02
CA SER A 98 -3.59 -10.20 3.28
C SER A 98 -2.09 -10.42 3.10
N MET A 99 -1.44 -9.65 2.23
CA MET A 99 0.02 -9.69 2.02
C MET A 99 0.85 -9.43 3.28
N SER A 100 0.28 -8.81 4.32
CA SER A 100 0.94 -8.62 5.61
C SER A 100 0.88 -9.87 6.52
N LYS A 101 0.03 -10.85 6.21
CA LYS A 101 -0.21 -12.06 7.01
C LYS A 101 0.52 -13.27 6.42
N LEU A 102 1.85 -13.24 6.44
CA LEU A 102 2.70 -14.33 5.96
C LEU A 102 3.23 -15.17 7.12
N VAL A 103 3.22 -16.48 6.96
CA VAL A 103 3.63 -17.43 8.01
C VAL A 103 4.79 -18.27 7.52
N GLY A 104 5.83 -18.48 8.33
CA GLY A 104 6.97 -19.30 7.92
C GLY A 104 8.28 -18.87 8.53
N LYS A 105 9.38 -19.14 7.81
CA LYS A 105 10.74 -18.80 8.22
C LYS A 105 11.24 -17.51 7.57
N ASN A 106 12.02 -16.77 8.35
CA ASN A 106 12.75 -15.56 7.97
C ASN A 106 14.24 -15.82 7.64
N ASP A 107 14.67 -17.09 7.59
CA ASP A 107 16.05 -17.46 7.27
C ASP A 107 16.14 -18.90 6.73
N PHE A 108 17.27 -19.24 6.11
CA PHE A 108 17.60 -20.61 5.68
C PHE A 108 18.38 -21.43 6.72
N LYS A 109 18.49 -20.99 7.98
CA LYS A 109 19.24 -21.73 9.01
C LYS A 109 18.58 -23.09 9.26
N ARG A 110 19.40 -24.09 9.60
CA ARG A 110 18.96 -25.47 9.90
C ARG A 110 18.21 -26.15 8.73
N MET A 111 18.47 -25.72 7.49
CA MET A 111 18.00 -26.43 6.31
C MET A 111 18.96 -27.57 5.97
N ARG A 112 18.41 -28.77 5.72
CA ARG A 112 19.19 -29.96 5.35
C ARG A 112 19.91 -29.80 4.01
N TYR A 113 19.36 -29.00 3.11
CA TYR A 113 19.87 -28.81 1.75
C TYR A 113 20.51 -27.42 1.61
N PRO A 114 21.57 -27.28 0.79
CA PRO A 114 22.19 -25.99 0.51
C PRO A 114 21.18 -24.96 -0.03
N VAL A 115 21.42 -23.67 0.27
CA VAL A 115 20.53 -22.57 -0.16
C VAL A 115 20.35 -22.53 -1.67
N HIS A 116 21.43 -22.72 -2.44
CA HIS A 116 21.33 -22.71 -3.91
C HIS A 116 20.38 -23.79 -4.45
N ILE A 117 20.35 -25.00 -3.87
CA ILE A 117 19.40 -26.06 -4.27
C ILE A 117 17.96 -25.65 -3.97
N ILE A 118 17.73 -25.02 -2.81
CA ILE A 118 16.40 -24.54 -2.43
C ILE A 118 15.96 -23.45 -3.41
N VAL A 119 16.80 -22.46 -3.67
CA VAL A 119 16.52 -21.36 -4.61
C VAL A 119 16.27 -21.89 -6.02
N THR A 120 17.07 -22.84 -6.51
CA THR A 120 16.85 -23.50 -7.80
C THR A 120 15.48 -24.17 -7.86
N ALA A 121 15.06 -24.87 -6.80
CA ALA A 121 13.73 -25.49 -6.73
C ALA A 121 12.61 -24.44 -6.77
N LEU A 122 12.78 -23.31 -6.05
CA LEU A 122 11.82 -22.20 -6.07
C LEU A 122 11.73 -21.56 -7.46
N SER A 123 12.86 -21.31 -8.12
CA SER A 123 12.93 -20.79 -9.49
C SER A 123 12.22 -21.72 -10.48
N MET A 124 12.46 -23.04 -10.41
CA MET A 124 11.75 -24.00 -11.26
C MET A 124 10.23 -23.98 -11.04
N PHE A 125 9.77 -23.71 -9.81
CA PHE A 125 8.36 -23.66 -9.47
C PHE A 125 7.68 -22.34 -9.92
N TYR A 126 8.25 -21.18 -9.57
CA TYR A 126 7.66 -19.87 -9.81
C TYR A 126 7.96 -19.31 -11.21
N LEU A 127 9.14 -19.60 -11.76
CA LEU A 127 9.50 -19.19 -13.12
C LEU A 127 9.05 -20.22 -14.14
N GLY A 128 9.42 -21.49 -13.92
CA GLY A 128 9.20 -22.60 -14.85
C GLY A 128 7.83 -23.28 -14.77
N LYS A 129 6.97 -22.90 -13.81
CA LYS A 129 5.61 -23.48 -13.60
C LYS A 129 5.60 -25.01 -13.38
N ASN A 130 6.73 -25.60 -12.97
CA ASN A 130 6.88 -27.04 -12.78
C ASN A 130 6.06 -27.57 -11.59
N SER A 131 5.63 -28.84 -11.66
CA SER A 131 5.06 -29.54 -10.50
C SER A 131 6.15 -29.90 -9.48
N PHE A 132 5.80 -30.07 -8.21
CA PHE A 132 6.77 -30.48 -7.18
C PHE A 132 7.43 -31.83 -7.48
N ARG A 133 6.71 -32.74 -8.16
CA ARG A 133 7.25 -34.05 -8.59
C ARG A 133 8.25 -33.88 -9.73
N ASN A 134 7.96 -33.01 -10.70
CA ASN A 134 8.88 -32.71 -11.79
C ASN A 134 10.16 -32.05 -11.25
N ILE A 135 10.04 -31.12 -10.30
CA ILE A 135 11.21 -30.50 -9.66
C ILE A 135 12.06 -31.55 -8.93
N ALA A 136 11.43 -32.45 -8.17
CA ALA A 136 12.14 -33.55 -7.51
C ALA A 136 12.86 -34.46 -8.51
N LEU A 137 12.23 -34.75 -9.66
CA LEU A 137 12.82 -35.53 -10.74
C LEU A 137 14.02 -34.81 -11.36
N ILE A 138 13.88 -33.53 -11.71
CA ILE A 138 14.96 -32.72 -12.31
C ILE A 138 16.15 -32.65 -11.35
N LEU A 139 15.92 -32.37 -10.07
CA LEU A 139 17.00 -32.33 -9.06
C LEU A 139 17.70 -33.68 -8.92
N ARG A 140 16.97 -34.79 -9.01
CA ARG A 140 17.56 -36.14 -8.96
C ARG A 140 18.41 -36.43 -10.20
N VAL A 141 17.90 -36.13 -11.40
CA VAL A 141 18.54 -36.52 -12.67
C VAL A 141 19.69 -35.57 -13.03
N ALA A 142 19.47 -34.25 -12.96
CA ALA A 142 20.44 -33.26 -13.41
C ALA A 142 21.47 -32.86 -12.34
N HIS A 143 21.10 -32.95 -11.05
CA HIS A 143 21.96 -32.49 -9.95
C HIS A 143 22.35 -33.60 -8.95
N ASN A 144 21.93 -34.85 -9.19
CA ASN A 144 22.12 -35.98 -8.26
C ASN A 144 21.64 -35.69 -6.82
N VAL A 145 20.62 -34.83 -6.66
CA VAL A 145 20.04 -34.47 -5.36
C VAL A 145 18.73 -35.21 -5.14
N LYS A 146 18.72 -36.12 -4.16
CA LYS A 146 17.49 -36.82 -3.73
C LYS A 146 16.73 -35.97 -2.72
N VAL A 147 15.61 -35.38 -3.15
CA VAL A 147 14.68 -34.61 -2.31
C VAL A 147 13.24 -35.02 -2.60
N SER A 148 12.38 -35.06 -1.58
CA SER A 148 10.97 -35.40 -1.77
C SER A 148 10.18 -34.19 -2.33
N HIS A 149 9.15 -34.47 -3.13
CA HIS A 149 8.23 -33.44 -3.61
C HIS A 149 7.50 -32.71 -2.46
N THR A 150 7.28 -33.38 -1.32
CA THR A 150 6.71 -32.77 -0.11
C THR A 150 7.67 -31.76 0.52
N THR A 151 8.97 -32.03 0.50
CA THR A 151 9.99 -31.09 0.98
C THR A 151 10.04 -29.84 0.10
N ILE A 152 9.98 -30.01 -1.23
CA ILE A 152 9.91 -28.89 -2.19
C ILE A 152 8.63 -28.07 -1.99
N SER A 153 7.48 -28.73 -1.85
CA SER A 153 6.20 -28.07 -1.56
C SER A 153 6.29 -27.22 -0.29
N ASN A 154 6.92 -27.75 0.76
CA ASN A 154 7.16 -27.00 1.98
C ASN A 154 8.05 -25.77 1.73
N TRP A 155 9.16 -25.88 0.99
CA TRP A 155 10.00 -24.72 0.66
C TRP A 155 9.23 -23.62 -0.06
N CYS A 156 8.38 -23.98 -1.02
CA CYS A 156 7.64 -23.02 -1.85
C CYS A 156 6.78 -22.05 -1.01
N LYS A 157 6.22 -22.49 0.12
CA LYS A 157 5.41 -21.64 1.01
C LYS A 157 6.14 -21.18 2.27
N LYS A 158 7.14 -21.93 2.75
CA LYS A 158 7.79 -21.70 4.05
C LYS A 158 8.61 -20.40 4.10
N PHE A 159 9.17 -19.98 2.98
CA PHE A 159 10.07 -18.81 2.94
C PHE A 159 9.36 -17.51 2.51
N ALA A 160 8.03 -17.49 2.43
CA ALA A 160 7.29 -16.28 2.06
C ALA A 160 7.64 -15.07 2.94
N PRO A 161 7.72 -15.19 4.29
CA PRO A 161 8.17 -14.07 5.13
C PRO A 161 9.59 -13.58 4.82
N PHE A 162 10.54 -14.49 4.57
CA PHE A 162 11.91 -14.14 4.21
C PHE A 162 11.97 -13.31 2.92
N PHE A 163 11.33 -13.76 1.84
CA PHE A 163 11.31 -13.03 0.57
C PHE A 163 10.53 -11.72 0.64
N ASN A 164 9.48 -11.67 1.48
CA ASN A 164 8.78 -10.42 1.77
C ASN A 164 9.71 -9.40 2.47
N ASN A 165 10.53 -9.83 3.43
CA ASN A 165 11.50 -8.93 4.07
C ASN A 165 12.54 -8.42 3.07
N LEU A 166 13.02 -9.26 2.15
CA LEU A 166 13.90 -8.79 1.06
C LEU A 166 13.20 -7.75 0.19
N SER A 167 11.93 -7.97 -0.18
CA SER A 167 11.14 -6.99 -0.90
C SER A 167 11.10 -5.66 -0.13
N LEU A 168 10.76 -5.68 1.16
CA LEU A 168 10.68 -4.50 2.01
C LEU A 168 12.03 -3.76 2.14
N GLU A 169 13.16 -4.48 2.17
CA GLU A 169 14.50 -3.87 2.14
C GLU A 169 14.80 -3.16 0.81
N LEU A 170 14.27 -3.68 -0.30
CA LEU A 170 14.51 -3.14 -1.64
C LEU A 170 13.53 -2.01 -2.01
N MET A 171 12.31 -1.99 -1.46
CA MET A 171 11.28 -1.00 -1.82
C MET A 171 11.74 0.46 -1.75
N PRO A 172 12.53 0.91 -0.75
CA PRO A 172 12.98 2.30 -0.69
C PRO A 172 13.92 2.73 -1.82
N MET A 173 14.45 1.77 -2.61
CA MET A 173 15.31 2.03 -3.76
C MET A 173 14.53 2.15 -5.08
N LEU A 174 13.21 1.97 -5.03
CA LEU A 174 12.33 1.93 -6.19
C LEU A 174 11.52 3.21 -6.31
N ASP A 175 11.28 3.65 -7.54
CA ASP A 175 10.39 4.76 -7.84
C ASP A 175 9.04 4.22 -8.37
N PHE A 176 7.97 4.62 -7.68
CA PHE A 176 6.59 4.29 -8.04
C PHE A 176 5.74 5.55 -8.26
N ASN A 177 6.39 6.69 -8.51
CA ASN A 177 5.70 7.85 -9.07
C ASN A 177 5.31 7.50 -10.50
N SER A 178 4.00 7.43 -10.77
CA SER A 178 3.50 7.06 -12.08
C SER A 178 2.24 7.83 -12.44
N ASP A 179 1.99 7.98 -13.74
CA ASP A 179 0.73 8.52 -14.21
C ASP A 179 -0.46 7.64 -13.80
N GLU A 180 -0.32 6.32 -13.88
CA GLU A 180 -1.44 5.40 -13.68
C GLU A 180 -1.05 4.15 -12.91
N TRP A 181 -1.91 3.74 -11.97
CA TRP A 181 -1.89 2.39 -11.40
C TRP A 181 -3.16 1.66 -11.81
N HIS A 182 -3.03 0.37 -12.13
CA HIS A 182 -4.16 -0.49 -12.48
C HIS A 182 -4.53 -1.38 -11.31
N ALA A 183 -5.81 -1.44 -10.97
CA ALA A 183 -6.35 -2.33 -9.97
C ALA A 183 -7.47 -3.18 -10.55
N ASP A 184 -7.41 -4.49 -10.30
CA ASP A 184 -8.40 -5.46 -10.77
C ASP A 184 -8.40 -6.67 -9.85
N GLU A 185 -9.48 -7.45 -9.88
CA GLU A 185 -9.62 -8.65 -9.08
C GLU A 185 -9.88 -9.89 -9.93
N THR A 186 -9.47 -11.03 -9.39
CA THR A 186 -9.70 -12.31 -10.05
C THR A 186 -9.97 -13.44 -9.07
N VAL A 187 -10.57 -14.53 -9.57
CA VAL A 187 -11.08 -15.62 -8.71
C VAL A 187 -10.07 -16.77 -8.58
N VAL A 188 -9.76 -17.17 -7.36
CA VAL A 188 -9.03 -18.41 -7.06
C VAL A 188 -9.91 -19.36 -6.26
N LYS A 189 -9.54 -20.64 -6.19
CA LYS A 189 -10.20 -21.63 -5.34
C LYS A 189 -9.28 -22.04 -4.19
N ILE A 190 -9.82 -22.04 -2.98
CA ILE A 190 -9.16 -22.55 -1.79
C ILE A 190 -10.08 -23.59 -1.17
N ASN A 191 -9.59 -24.82 -1.03
CA ASN A 191 -10.38 -25.97 -0.58
C ASN A 191 -11.73 -26.10 -1.32
N GLY A 192 -11.70 -25.93 -2.65
CA GLY A 192 -12.89 -25.95 -3.51
C GLY A 192 -13.77 -24.69 -3.48
N GLN A 193 -13.61 -23.80 -2.49
CA GLN A 193 -14.41 -22.58 -2.33
C GLN A 193 -13.82 -21.40 -3.11
N LYS A 194 -14.69 -20.52 -3.61
CA LYS A 194 -14.27 -19.32 -4.36
C LYS A 194 -13.72 -18.26 -3.40
N TYR A 195 -12.56 -17.72 -3.75
CA TYR A 195 -11.93 -16.56 -3.13
C TYR A 195 -11.58 -15.54 -4.21
N TYR A 196 -11.48 -14.28 -3.83
CA TYR A 196 -11.10 -13.18 -4.68
C TYR A 196 -9.71 -12.70 -4.29
N ILE A 197 -8.84 -12.56 -5.28
CA ILE A 197 -7.57 -11.88 -5.14
C ILE A 197 -7.61 -10.57 -5.89
N TRP A 198 -7.33 -9.51 -5.17
CA TRP A 198 -7.25 -8.15 -5.67
C TRP A 198 -5.79 -7.81 -5.87
N PHE A 199 -5.45 -7.23 -7.02
CA PHE A 199 -4.11 -6.78 -7.34
C PHE A 199 -4.12 -5.30 -7.64
N ILE A 200 -2.99 -4.64 -7.36
CA ILE A 200 -2.69 -3.30 -7.86
C ILE A 200 -1.28 -3.29 -8.42
N ILE A 201 -1.14 -2.76 -9.63
CA ILE A 201 0.10 -2.80 -10.40
C ILE A 201 0.38 -1.43 -10.99
N ASP A 202 1.65 -1.12 -11.09
CA ASP A 202 2.14 0.13 -11.68
C ASP A 202 2.15 0.04 -13.22
N SER A 203 1.63 1.07 -13.89
CA SER A 203 1.45 1.06 -15.34
C SER A 203 2.74 1.25 -16.13
N GLU A 204 3.79 1.82 -15.53
CA GLU A 204 5.05 2.09 -16.22
C GLU A 204 6.00 0.90 -16.05
N THR A 205 6.24 0.52 -14.79
CA THR A 205 7.21 -0.50 -14.41
C THR A 205 6.67 -1.92 -14.50
N ARG A 206 5.34 -2.09 -14.60
CA ARG A 206 4.61 -3.38 -14.45
C ARG A 206 4.77 -4.01 -13.07
N PHE A 207 5.30 -3.28 -12.09
CA PHE A 207 5.53 -3.80 -10.75
C PHE A 207 4.20 -4.04 -10.04
N VAL A 208 4.01 -5.23 -9.46
CA VAL A 208 2.84 -5.51 -8.61
C VAL A 208 3.08 -4.85 -7.26
N LEU A 209 2.40 -3.73 -7.02
CA LEU A 209 2.54 -2.90 -5.81
C LEU A 209 1.93 -3.58 -4.58
N GLY A 210 0.85 -4.33 -4.76
CA GLY A 210 0.19 -5.02 -3.66
C GLY A 210 -0.83 -6.06 -4.09
N PHE A 211 -1.22 -6.90 -3.14
CA PHE A 211 -2.32 -7.85 -3.31
C PHE A 211 -3.13 -8.06 -2.04
N HIS A 212 -4.40 -8.45 -2.21
CA HIS A 212 -5.29 -8.79 -1.12
C HIS A 212 -6.15 -10.02 -1.47
N LEU A 213 -6.00 -11.10 -0.70
CA LEU A 213 -6.78 -12.33 -0.83
C LEU A 213 -7.89 -12.37 0.22
N SER A 214 -9.12 -12.58 -0.22
CA SER A 214 -10.32 -12.56 0.63
C SER A 214 -11.42 -13.47 0.09
N PRO A 215 -12.28 -14.06 0.95
CA PRO A 215 -13.50 -14.72 0.48
C PRO A 215 -14.55 -13.74 -0.04
N TYR A 216 -14.40 -12.44 0.24
CA TYR A 216 -15.38 -11.41 -0.11
C TYR A 216 -14.95 -10.60 -1.35
N ARG A 217 -15.94 -10.13 -2.11
CA ARG A 217 -15.78 -9.19 -3.22
C ARG A 217 -16.62 -7.96 -2.91
N ASP A 218 -16.04 -7.01 -2.19
CA ASP A 218 -16.69 -5.75 -1.78
C ASP A 218 -15.68 -4.62 -1.59
N SER A 219 -16.18 -3.43 -1.28
CA SER A 219 -15.39 -2.20 -1.10
C SER A 219 -14.36 -2.29 0.03
N SER A 220 -14.62 -3.08 1.08
CA SER A 220 -13.68 -3.21 2.21
C SER A 220 -12.35 -3.83 1.78
N GLN A 221 -12.39 -4.72 0.78
CA GLN A 221 -11.20 -5.36 0.22
C GLN A 221 -10.35 -4.36 -0.58
N ALA A 222 -11.00 -3.46 -1.34
CA ALA A 222 -10.34 -2.38 -2.05
C ALA A 222 -9.73 -1.34 -1.07
N PHE A 223 -10.39 -1.06 0.06
CA PHE A 223 -9.78 -0.25 1.13
C PHE A 223 -8.50 -0.89 1.67
N ALA A 224 -8.54 -2.20 1.97
CA ALA A 224 -7.38 -2.92 2.48
C ALA A 224 -6.20 -2.87 1.51
N LEU A 225 -6.46 -3.11 0.21
CA LEU A 225 -5.45 -3.09 -0.84
C LEU A 225 -4.85 -1.69 -1.07
N LEU A 226 -5.68 -0.67 -1.25
CA LEU A 226 -5.20 0.69 -1.52
C LEU A 226 -4.45 1.25 -0.31
N ASN A 227 -4.92 0.96 0.90
CA ASN A 227 -4.25 1.43 2.11
C ASN A 227 -2.88 0.79 2.30
N SER A 228 -2.62 -0.41 1.75
CA SER A 228 -1.29 -1.02 1.82
C SER A 228 -0.27 -0.43 0.83
N VAL A 229 -0.70 0.33 -0.18
CA VAL A 229 0.18 0.86 -1.23
C VAL A 229 0.22 2.39 -1.31
N LYS A 230 -0.66 3.09 -0.59
CA LYS A 230 -0.81 4.55 -0.65
C LYS A 230 0.48 5.35 -0.37
N ASP A 231 1.40 4.77 0.39
CA ASP A 231 2.64 5.42 0.83
C ASP A 231 3.84 5.04 -0.05
N LEU A 232 3.64 4.24 -1.12
CA LEU A 232 4.72 3.77 -1.99
C LEU A 232 5.18 4.78 -3.04
N GLY A 233 4.29 5.67 -3.47
CA GLY A 233 4.55 6.62 -4.55
C GLY A 233 3.35 7.53 -4.78
N THR A 234 3.51 8.49 -5.68
CA THR A 234 2.41 9.38 -6.10
C THR A 234 1.81 8.89 -7.42
N VAL A 235 0.49 8.99 -7.55
CA VAL A 235 -0.22 8.53 -8.74
C VAL A 235 -1.23 9.57 -9.22
N ASN A 236 -1.33 9.78 -10.54
CA ASN A 236 -2.29 10.72 -11.11
C ASN A 236 -3.67 10.09 -11.31
N ALA A 237 -3.73 8.80 -11.68
CA ALA A 237 -4.97 8.07 -11.85
C ALA A 237 -4.92 6.60 -11.39
N ILE A 238 -6.06 6.10 -10.93
CA ILE A 238 -6.31 4.66 -10.77
C ILE A 238 -7.21 4.22 -11.91
N VAL A 239 -6.77 3.20 -12.63
CA VAL A 239 -7.54 2.51 -13.65
C VAL A 239 -8.09 1.23 -13.03
N SER A 240 -9.40 1.05 -13.07
CA SER A 240 -10.01 -0.22 -12.71
C SER A 240 -11.09 -0.59 -13.73
N ASP A 241 -11.58 -1.82 -13.61
CA ASP A 241 -12.81 -2.20 -14.28
C ASP A 241 -14.01 -1.34 -13.79
N ARG A 242 -15.20 -1.60 -14.34
CA ARG A 242 -16.41 -0.86 -13.98
C ARG A 242 -16.92 -1.16 -12.56
N TYR A 243 -16.21 -1.94 -11.75
CA TYR A 243 -16.70 -2.36 -10.46
C TYR A 243 -16.80 -1.20 -9.48
N SER A 244 -17.99 -1.03 -8.91
CA SER A 244 -18.29 0.11 -8.04
C SER A 244 -17.53 0.09 -6.71
N ALA A 245 -16.94 -1.06 -6.35
CA ALA A 245 -16.18 -1.22 -5.11
C ALA A 245 -14.98 -0.26 -5.03
N TYR A 246 -14.34 0.11 -6.15
CA TYR A 246 -13.16 0.98 -6.14
C TYR A 246 -13.48 2.47 -5.95
N LYS A 247 -14.71 2.92 -6.23
CA LYS A 247 -15.04 4.37 -6.35
C LYS A 247 -14.72 5.18 -5.09
N VAL A 248 -15.12 4.67 -3.94
CA VAL A 248 -14.96 5.36 -2.66
C VAL A 248 -13.58 5.09 -2.05
N PRO A 249 -13.06 3.85 -2.06
CA PRO A 249 -11.69 3.58 -1.63
C PRO A 249 -10.65 4.45 -2.32
N VAL A 250 -10.70 4.59 -3.65
CA VAL A 250 -9.74 5.43 -4.41
C VAL A 250 -9.77 6.87 -3.91
N LYS A 251 -10.96 7.49 -3.88
CA LYS A 251 -11.13 8.88 -3.43
C LYS A 251 -10.73 9.12 -1.99
N SER A 252 -10.98 8.14 -1.11
CA SER A 252 -10.75 8.29 0.32
C SER A 252 -9.28 8.03 0.68
N VAL A 253 -8.67 6.99 0.09
CA VAL A 253 -7.34 6.52 0.48
C VAL A 253 -6.24 7.27 -0.25
N LEU A 254 -6.37 7.47 -1.57
CA LEU A 254 -5.38 8.16 -2.38
C LEU A 254 -5.65 9.67 -2.50
N GLY A 255 -6.83 10.10 -2.06
CA GLY A 255 -7.22 11.51 -2.03
C GLY A 255 -8.01 11.95 -3.26
N SER A 256 -8.62 13.14 -3.15
CA SER A 256 -9.54 13.68 -4.16
C SER A 256 -8.89 14.10 -5.47
N SER A 257 -7.56 14.27 -5.50
CA SER A 257 -6.79 14.67 -6.68
C SER A 257 -6.58 13.51 -7.66
N VAL A 258 -6.58 12.28 -7.17
CA VAL A 258 -6.37 11.08 -7.99
C VAL A 258 -7.64 10.78 -8.78
N LYS A 259 -7.51 10.71 -10.11
CA LYS A 259 -8.64 10.40 -11.00
C LYS A 259 -8.93 8.91 -10.94
N HIS A 260 -10.21 8.54 -10.77
CA HIS A 260 -10.64 7.14 -10.97
C HIS A 260 -11.15 6.98 -12.40
N ILE A 261 -10.34 6.35 -13.25
CA ILE A 261 -10.69 6.03 -14.63
C ILE A 261 -11.32 4.63 -14.62
N ARG A 262 -12.53 4.52 -15.18
CA ARG A 262 -13.16 3.22 -15.42
C ARG A 262 -13.09 2.95 -16.90
N VAL A 263 -12.49 1.84 -17.28
CA VAL A 263 -12.36 1.49 -18.70
C VAL A 263 -13.76 1.28 -19.28
N GLU A 264 -14.17 2.14 -20.22
CA GLU A 264 -15.49 2.09 -20.83
C GLU A 264 -15.48 1.24 -22.11
N SER A 265 -14.38 1.22 -22.87
CA SER A 265 -14.23 0.40 -24.07
C SER A 265 -12.75 0.17 -24.43
N PHE A 266 -12.44 -0.87 -25.22
CA PHE A 266 -11.10 -1.14 -25.78
C PHE A 266 -10.54 -0.02 -26.70
N LYS A 267 -11.30 1.05 -26.94
CA LYS A 267 -10.95 2.18 -27.81
C LYS A 267 -10.38 3.40 -27.07
N ASP A 268 -10.35 3.37 -25.74
CA ASP A 268 -9.78 4.44 -24.94
C ASP A 268 -8.25 4.28 -24.87
N ASP A 269 -7.48 5.38 -24.88
CA ASP A 269 -6.01 5.38 -24.78
C ASP A 269 -5.51 4.66 -23.50
N VAL A 270 -6.36 4.59 -22.48
CA VAL A 270 -6.14 3.90 -21.21
C VAL A 270 -6.77 2.50 -21.25
N SER A 271 -5.96 1.48 -21.54
CA SER A 271 -6.42 0.09 -21.69
C SER A 271 -6.15 -0.77 -20.46
N ASN A 272 -7.05 -1.71 -20.14
CA ASN A 272 -6.85 -2.67 -19.05
C ASN A 272 -5.90 -3.84 -19.42
N ASN A 273 -5.32 -3.81 -20.63
CA ASN A 273 -4.51 -4.87 -21.20
C ASN A 273 -3.32 -5.27 -20.30
N LEU A 274 -2.79 -4.30 -19.56
CA LEU A 274 -1.61 -4.47 -18.71
C LEU A 274 -1.90 -5.42 -17.54
N ILE A 275 -2.96 -5.15 -16.78
CA ILE A 275 -3.36 -6.01 -15.66
C ILE A 275 -3.96 -7.34 -16.14
N GLU A 276 -4.59 -7.34 -17.31
CA GLU A 276 -5.04 -8.57 -17.96
C GLU A 276 -3.86 -9.47 -18.34
N SER A 277 -2.78 -8.92 -18.89
CA SER A 277 -1.54 -9.65 -19.18
C SER A 277 -0.93 -10.26 -17.92
N PHE A 278 -0.87 -9.50 -16.83
CA PHE A 278 -0.47 -10.02 -15.52
C PHE A 278 -1.40 -11.16 -15.05
N HIS A 279 -2.71 -10.97 -15.15
CA HIS A 279 -3.70 -11.99 -14.80
C HIS A 279 -3.54 -13.26 -15.62
N HIS A 280 -3.25 -13.17 -16.93
CA HIS A 280 -2.96 -14.34 -17.75
C HIS A 280 -1.75 -15.12 -17.21
N GLN A 281 -0.68 -14.43 -16.85
CA GLN A 281 0.52 -15.05 -16.29
C GLN A 281 0.26 -15.68 -14.92
N PHE A 282 -0.44 -14.97 -14.03
CA PHE A 282 -0.86 -15.48 -12.72
C PHE A 282 -1.77 -16.71 -12.86
N LYS A 283 -2.78 -16.66 -13.74
CA LYS A 283 -3.69 -17.77 -13.99
C LYS A 283 -2.99 -18.96 -14.62
N ALA A 284 -2.04 -18.75 -15.53
CA ALA A 284 -1.24 -19.83 -16.09
C ALA A 284 -0.44 -20.54 -15.00
N TRP A 285 0.16 -19.81 -14.06
CA TRP A 285 0.80 -20.42 -12.90
C TRP A 285 -0.22 -21.10 -11.99
N TYR A 286 -1.33 -20.45 -11.63
CA TYR A 286 -2.35 -20.98 -10.72
C TYR A 286 -3.04 -22.25 -11.26
N LYS A 287 -3.36 -22.32 -12.56
CA LYS A 287 -4.03 -23.47 -13.18
C LYS A 287 -3.27 -24.78 -12.96
N THR A 288 -1.93 -24.76 -12.93
CA THR A 288 -1.15 -25.98 -12.71
C THR A 288 -1.24 -26.54 -11.28
N LYS A 289 -1.90 -25.83 -10.35
CA LYS A 289 -2.02 -26.19 -8.93
C LYS A 289 -3.38 -26.83 -8.62
N GLN A 290 -4.35 -26.71 -9.54
CA GLN A 290 -5.72 -27.22 -9.36
C GLN A 290 -6.44 -26.67 -8.12
N GLY A 291 -6.07 -25.47 -7.66
CA GLY A 291 -6.58 -24.84 -6.44
C GLY A 291 -5.57 -24.88 -5.29
N PHE A 292 -5.87 -24.16 -4.21
CA PHE A 292 -5.06 -24.15 -2.99
C PHE A 292 -5.74 -24.96 -1.88
N ASN A 293 -4.94 -25.48 -0.93
CA ASN A 293 -5.48 -26.30 0.17
C ASN A 293 -5.95 -25.47 1.37
N SER A 294 -5.28 -24.35 1.66
CA SER A 294 -5.61 -23.48 2.80
C SER A 294 -5.34 -22.03 2.46
N PHE A 295 -6.00 -21.12 3.18
CA PHE A 295 -5.81 -19.67 3.01
C PHE A 295 -4.36 -19.27 3.24
N GLU A 296 -3.75 -19.72 4.34
CA GLU A 296 -2.35 -19.42 4.68
C GLU A 296 -1.40 -19.88 3.57
N SER A 297 -1.56 -21.12 3.09
CA SER A 297 -0.73 -21.63 2.01
C SER A 297 -0.94 -20.85 0.71
N ALA A 298 -2.17 -20.46 0.39
CA ALA A 298 -2.47 -19.66 -0.79
C ALA A 298 -1.76 -18.29 -0.70
N ASN A 299 -1.93 -17.60 0.42
CA ASN A 299 -1.38 -16.27 0.66
C ASN A 299 0.15 -16.26 0.55
N ASN A 300 0.82 -17.25 1.14
CA ASN A 300 2.28 -17.42 1.02
C ASN A 300 2.73 -17.70 -0.42
N LEU A 301 2.06 -18.62 -1.12
CA LEU A 301 2.43 -18.96 -2.50
C LEU A 301 2.22 -17.78 -3.46
N ILE A 302 1.18 -16.98 -3.25
CA ILE A 302 0.91 -15.76 -4.02
C ILE A 302 1.98 -14.70 -3.75
N SER A 303 2.30 -14.44 -2.47
CA SER A 303 3.38 -13.50 -2.10
C SER A 303 4.71 -13.88 -2.76
N MET A 304 5.06 -15.16 -2.72
CA MET A 304 6.25 -15.68 -3.39
C MET A 304 6.16 -15.53 -4.91
N PHE A 305 5.02 -15.85 -5.53
CA PHE A 305 4.84 -15.64 -6.96
C PHE A 305 5.09 -14.18 -7.38
N ILE A 306 4.55 -13.23 -6.60
CA ILE A 306 4.74 -11.79 -6.84
C ILE A 306 6.22 -11.40 -6.68
N PHE A 307 6.92 -11.88 -5.65
CA PHE A 307 8.34 -11.64 -5.51
C PHE A 307 9.13 -12.09 -6.75
N PHE A 308 8.91 -13.32 -7.20
CA PHE A 308 9.59 -13.84 -8.39
C PHE A 308 9.17 -13.08 -9.67
N TYR A 309 7.93 -12.61 -9.76
CA TYR A 309 7.46 -11.80 -10.87
C TYR A 309 8.14 -10.41 -10.91
N ASN A 310 8.24 -9.74 -9.76
CA ASN A 310 8.76 -8.37 -9.62
C ASN A 310 10.29 -8.30 -9.66
N PHE A 311 10.99 -9.24 -9.04
CA PHE A 311 12.44 -9.10 -8.80
C PHE A 311 13.31 -10.08 -9.60
N VAL A 312 12.74 -11.19 -10.09
CA VAL A 312 13.54 -12.28 -10.69
C VAL A 312 13.21 -12.50 -12.17
N ARG A 313 11.93 -12.42 -12.56
CA ARG A 313 11.48 -12.70 -13.92
C ARG A 313 11.74 -11.52 -14.84
N PRO A 314 12.57 -11.66 -15.89
CA PRO A 314 12.64 -10.68 -16.97
C PRO A 314 11.39 -10.75 -17.85
N HIS A 315 10.91 -9.62 -18.35
CA HIS A 315 9.73 -9.54 -19.22
C HIS A 315 10.11 -9.00 -20.59
N SER A 316 9.63 -9.64 -21.65
CA SER A 316 9.88 -9.20 -23.03
C SER A 316 9.29 -7.80 -23.30
N SER A 317 8.14 -7.48 -22.69
CA SER A 317 7.53 -6.15 -22.74
C SER A 317 8.34 -5.05 -22.05
N LEU A 318 9.36 -5.43 -21.27
CA LEU A 318 10.26 -4.53 -20.55
C LEU A 318 11.70 -4.67 -21.05
N ASN A 319 11.89 -5.02 -22.34
CA ASN A 319 13.21 -5.21 -22.95
C ASN A 319 14.10 -6.21 -22.19
N GLY A 320 13.49 -7.24 -21.59
CA GLY A 320 14.22 -8.27 -20.83
C GLY A 320 14.61 -7.84 -19.42
N LEU A 321 14.12 -6.69 -18.92
CA LEU A 321 14.30 -6.26 -17.53
C LEU A 321 13.19 -6.83 -16.64
N THR A 322 13.47 -6.88 -15.34
CA THR A 322 12.46 -7.16 -14.30
C THR A 322 11.67 -5.88 -13.98
N PRO A 323 10.44 -5.97 -13.44
CA PRO A 323 9.69 -4.79 -13.02
C PRO A 323 10.45 -3.93 -12.01
N ALA A 324 11.19 -4.57 -11.09
CA ALA A 324 12.02 -3.85 -10.12
C ALA A 324 13.15 -3.07 -10.81
N GLN A 325 13.80 -3.62 -11.84
CA GLN A 325 14.83 -2.91 -12.60
C GLN A 325 14.28 -1.69 -13.34
N VAL A 326 13.08 -1.81 -13.91
CA VAL A 326 12.40 -0.68 -14.57
C VAL A 326 11.99 0.38 -13.54
N ALA A 327 11.61 -0.03 -12.34
CA ALA A 327 11.35 0.85 -11.19
C ALA A 327 12.63 1.46 -10.58
N GLY A 328 13.80 1.34 -11.24
CA GLY A 328 15.05 1.96 -10.81
C GLY A 328 15.99 1.09 -10.00
N LEU A 329 15.67 -0.20 -9.77
CA LEU A 329 16.56 -1.09 -9.02
C LEU A 329 17.88 -1.33 -9.76
N ASN A 330 18.95 -0.74 -9.24
CA ASN A 330 20.30 -0.95 -9.74
C ASN A 330 21.18 -1.53 -8.62
N LEU A 331 21.58 -2.80 -8.77
CA LEU A 331 22.36 -3.54 -7.79
C LEU A 331 23.66 -4.06 -8.40
N THR A 332 24.74 -4.01 -7.63
CA THR A 332 25.99 -4.69 -7.98
C THR A 332 25.82 -6.21 -7.96
N GLU A 333 26.70 -6.95 -8.64
CA GLU A 333 26.66 -8.43 -8.63
C GLU A 333 26.74 -9.03 -7.22
N ARG A 334 27.47 -8.38 -6.31
CA ARG A 334 27.55 -8.81 -4.90
C ARG A 334 26.22 -8.64 -4.18
N GLU A 335 25.52 -7.54 -4.42
CA GLU A 335 24.21 -7.27 -3.83
C GLU A 335 23.15 -8.18 -4.42
N LYS A 336 23.13 -8.39 -5.75
CA LYS A 336 22.19 -9.32 -6.36
C LYS A 336 22.33 -10.74 -5.78
N LYS A 337 23.57 -11.20 -5.50
CA LYS A 337 23.82 -12.47 -4.78
C LYS A 337 23.27 -12.45 -3.35
N LYS A 338 23.46 -11.35 -2.62
CA LYS A 338 22.90 -11.16 -1.26
C LYS A 338 21.38 -11.29 -1.26
N TYR A 339 20.70 -10.70 -2.24
CA TYR A 339 19.24 -10.70 -2.36
C TYR A 339 18.67 -11.92 -3.09
N LEU A 340 19.51 -12.90 -3.46
CA LEU A 340 19.10 -14.10 -4.21
C LEU A 340 18.39 -13.76 -5.54
N LEU A 341 18.82 -12.67 -6.18
CA LEU A 341 18.29 -12.19 -7.47
C LEU A 341 19.14 -12.64 -8.67
N VAL A 342 20.26 -13.32 -8.42
CA VAL A 342 21.07 -14.01 -9.43
C VAL A 342 20.87 -15.52 -9.27
N ALA A 343 20.63 -16.22 -10.37
CA ALA A 343 20.84 -17.66 -10.47
C ALA A 343 22.31 -17.94 -10.75
#